data_AF-A0A3D0J1J9-F1
#
_entry.id   AF-A0A3D0J1J9-F1
#
_cell.length_a   1.000
_cell.length_b   1.000
_cell.length_c   1.000
_cell.angle_alpha   90.00
_cell.angle_beta   90.00
_cell.angle_gamma   90.00
#
_symmetry.space_group_name_H-M   'P 1'
#
loop_
_entity.id
_entity.type
_entity.pdbx_description
1 polymer ?
#
loop_
_entity_poly.entity_id
_entity_poly.type
_entity_poly.pdbx_seq_one_letter_code
_entity_poly.pdbx_strand_id
1 'polypeptide(L)'
;GKAPFQAVLTNGFVVDVDGKKMSKSRGKPPALMELVEKYGADVVRLWVASEDAKEDVPFSTEIFGRVGDSYRLIRNSLRILLGNLSGFDPKKDAVQERETLDQYILAKMAELVKTVREAYESYNFPAVYHALNRFCSVELSAFYVDACKDRIYCDSEGSPKRRSAQTTMFEILDGLVKLVAPVLAFTAEEAWQSMPGGKSTSVHLEKFPEAVMPAQWSDSEAARWEKLLAARGKVNEALEEQRKLKK
;
A
#
# COMPACT_ATOMS: atom_id res chain seq x y z
N GLY A 1 32.21 -28.02 -13.70
CA GLY A 1 30.75 -28.06 -13.43
C GLY A 1 30.28 -26.68 -13.05
N LYS A 2 29.03 -26.32 -13.36
CA LYS A 2 28.38 -25.06 -12.94
C LYS A 2 27.39 -25.35 -11.81
N ALA A 3 27.20 -24.41 -10.88
CA ALA A 3 26.18 -24.54 -9.84
C ALA A 3 24.78 -24.72 -10.47
N PRO A 4 23.88 -25.53 -9.86
CA PRO A 4 22.55 -25.79 -10.40
C PRO A 4 21.57 -24.62 -10.23
N PHE A 5 21.96 -23.57 -9.52
CA PHE A 5 21.17 -22.36 -9.26
C PHE A 5 22.05 -21.11 -9.36
N GLN A 6 21.42 -19.97 -9.67
CA GLN A 6 22.08 -18.66 -9.73
C GLN A 6 22.07 -17.93 -8.37
N ALA A 7 21.06 -18.20 -7.53
CA ALA A 7 20.92 -17.64 -6.19
C ALA A 7 20.31 -18.70 -5.25
N VAL A 8 20.66 -18.62 -3.96
CA VAL A 8 20.07 -19.42 -2.88
C VAL A 8 19.61 -18.48 -1.79
N LEU A 9 18.35 -18.60 -1.40
CA LEU A 9 17.79 -17.94 -0.23
C LEU A 9 17.50 -19.02 0.82
N THR A 10 18.03 -18.84 2.01
CA THR A 10 17.77 -19.70 3.17
C THR A 10 16.90 -18.96 4.16
N ASN A 11 15.89 -19.62 4.71
CA ASN A 11 15.07 -19.05 5.77
C ASN A 11 15.37 -19.69 7.14
N GLY A 12 15.21 -18.93 8.21
CA GLY A 12 15.25 -19.42 9.58
C GLY A 12 14.05 -20.30 9.93
N PHE A 13 14.08 -20.86 11.13
CA PHE A 13 13.01 -21.69 11.67
C PHE A 13 11.97 -20.82 12.39
N VAL A 14 10.73 -21.30 12.42
CA VAL A 14 9.72 -20.75 13.32
C VAL A 14 10.03 -21.23 14.74
N VAL A 15 10.26 -20.28 15.65
CA VAL A 15 10.60 -20.52 17.05
C VAL A 15 9.53 -19.96 17.98
N ASP A 16 9.56 -20.32 19.26
CA ASP A 16 8.70 -19.66 20.25
C ASP A 16 9.16 -18.23 20.53
N VAL A 17 8.38 -17.48 21.32
CA VAL A 17 8.70 -16.08 21.68
C VAL A 17 10.03 -15.92 22.43
N ASP A 18 10.56 -17.00 23.03
CA ASP A 18 11.86 -17.02 23.71
C ASP A 18 13.00 -17.48 22.78
N GLY A 19 12.74 -17.67 21.48
CA GLY A 19 13.72 -18.11 20.49
C GLY A 19 14.08 -19.59 20.55
N LYS A 20 13.31 -20.41 21.29
CA LYS A 20 13.55 -21.86 21.38
C LYS A 20 12.76 -22.59 20.30
N LYS A 21 13.34 -23.68 19.81
CA LYS A 21 12.65 -24.57 18.86
C LYS A 21 11.36 -25.10 19.46
N MET A 22 10.27 -24.89 18.73
CA MET A 22 8.95 -25.40 19.11
C MET A 22 8.96 -26.94 19.04
N SER A 23 8.57 -27.60 20.13
CA SER A 23 8.47 -29.06 20.23
C SER A 23 7.06 -29.50 20.61
N LYS A 24 6.69 -30.75 20.28
CA LYS A 24 5.39 -31.34 20.67
C LYS A 24 5.06 -31.18 22.17
N SER A 25 6.08 -31.10 23.03
CA SER A 25 5.94 -30.94 24.48
C SER A 25 5.89 -29.49 24.98
N ARG A 26 6.24 -28.50 24.16
CA ARG A 26 6.33 -27.06 24.52
C ARG A 26 5.27 -26.18 23.85
N GLY A 27 4.35 -26.79 23.12
CA GLY A 27 3.34 -26.11 22.31
C GLY A 27 3.64 -26.32 20.83
N LYS A 28 2.71 -27.00 20.14
CA LYS A 28 2.78 -27.12 18.68
C LYS A 28 2.32 -25.79 18.09
N PRO A 29 3.01 -25.23 17.08
CA PRO A 29 2.45 -24.12 16.32
C PRO A 29 1.07 -24.53 15.79
N PRO A 30 0.09 -23.61 15.75
CA PRO A 30 -1.17 -23.87 15.07
C PRO A 30 -0.89 -24.37 13.66
N ALA A 31 -1.71 -25.31 13.18
CA ALA A 31 -1.56 -25.76 11.82
C ALA A 31 -1.80 -24.60 10.84
N LEU A 32 -1.12 -24.61 9.68
CA LEU A 32 -1.31 -23.56 8.66
C LEU A 32 -2.80 -23.37 8.32
N MET A 33 -3.55 -24.47 8.18
CA MET A 33 -4.99 -24.42 7.88
C MET A 33 -5.79 -23.75 9.00
N GLU A 34 -5.44 -23.96 10.27
CA GLU A 34 -6.10 -23.27 11.39
C GLU A 34 -5.85 -21.75 11.33
N LEU A 35 -4.65 -21.33 10.93
CA LEU A 35 -4.33 -19.90 10.74
C LEU A 35 -5.08 -19.32 9.55
N VAL A 36 -5.15 -20.03 8.43
CA VAL A 36 -5.87 -19.60 7.23
C VAL A 36 -7.37 -19.50 7.49
N GLU A 37 -7.97 -20.48 8.18
CA GLU A 37 -9.38 -20.45 8.55
C GLU A 37 -9.71 -19.30 9.51
N LYS A 38 -8.80 -19.01 10.45
CA LYS A 38 -9.03 -17.98 11.47
C LYS A 38 -8.76 -16.56 10.97
N TYR A 39 -7.69 -16.35 10.20
CA TYR A 39 -7.21 -15.01 9.82
C TYR A 39 -7.30 -14.72 8.32
N GLY A 40 -7.47 -15.74 7.49
CA GLY A 40 -7.44 -15.63 6.04
C GLY A 40 -6.03 -15.79 5.45
N ALA A 41 -5.94 -16.36 4.25
CA ALA A 41 -4.68 -16.66 3.58
C ALA A 41 -3.80 -15.41 3.35
N ASP A 42 -4.40 -14.28 2.96
CA ASP A 42 -3.68 -13.04 2.72
C ASP A 42 -3.06 -12.45 4.00
N VAL A 43 -3.72 -12.57 5.15
CA VAL A 43 -3.16 -12.11 6.42
C VAL A 43 -1.97 -12.98 6.82
N VAL A 44 -2.05 -14.30 6.62
CA VAL A 44 -0.92 -15.21 6.86
C VAL A 44 0.25 -14.90 5.92
N ARG A 45 0.00 -14.64 4.64
CA ARG A 45 1.04 -14.24 3.66
C ARG A 45 1.66 -12.89 4.03
N LEU A 46 0.85 -11.94 4.48
CA LEU A 46 1.33 -10.62 4.91
C LEU A 46 2.21 -10.72 6.17
N TRP A 47 1.86 -11.62 7.10
CA TRP A 47 2.72 -11.92 8.25
C TRP A 47 4.08 -12.45 7.78
N VAL A 48 4.11 -13.46 6.91
CA VAL A 48 5.37 -13.98 6.35
C VAL A 48 6.19 -12.89 5.67
N ALA A 49 5.54 -11.98 4.93
CA ALA A 49 6.21 -10.85 4.29
C ALA A 49 6.75 -9.80 5.28
N SER A 50 6.21 -9.73 6.50
CA SER A 50 6.67 -8.78 7.52
C SER A 50 7.88 -9.25 8.33
N GLU A 51 8.19 -10.55 8.29
CA GLU A 51 9.29 -11.14 9.07
C GLU A 51 10.59 -11.15 8.27
N ASP A 52 11.73 -10.93 8.95
CA ASP A 52 13.04 -11.16 8.35
C ASP A 52 13.30 -12.67 8.24
N ALA A 53 13.04 -13.21 7.06
CA ALA A 53 13.15 -14.63 6.82
C ALA A 53 14.58 -15.17 7.06
N LYS A 54 15.63 -14.33 7.09
CA LYS A 54 17.01 -14.80 7.29
C LYS A 54 17.28 -15.26 8.71
N GLU A 55 16.53 -14.75 9.67
CA GLU A 55 16.64 -15.09 11.09
C GLU A 55 15.56 -16.09 11.50
N ASP A 56 15.73 -16.71 12.66
CA ASP A 56 14.65 -17.48 13.29
C ASP A 56 13.48 -16.54 13.63
N VAL A 57 12.26 -16.95 13.29
CA VAL A 57 11.05 -16.12 13.38
C VAL A 57 10.26 -16.47 14.64
N PRO A 58 10.21 -15.60 15.66
CA PRO A 58 9.41 -15.84 16.87
C PRO A 58 7.92 -15.81 16.55
N PHE A 59 7.22 -16.88 16.90
CA PHE A 59 5.80 -17.01 16.65
C PHE A 59 4.96 -16.78 17.90
N SER A 60 3.99 -15.86 17.80
CA SER A 60 2.89 -15.68 18.74
C SER A 60 1.61 -15.42 17.97
N THR A 61 0.47 -15.93 18.43
CA THR A 61 -0.83 -15.63 17.79
C THR A 61 -1.22 -14.16 17.92
N GLU A 62 -0.61 -13.41 18.84
CA GLU A 62 -0.80 -11.97 19.01
C GLU A 62 -0.28 -11.17 17.82
N ILE A 63 0.71 -11.67 17.08
CA ILE A 63 1.27 -11.00 15.90
C ILE A 63 0.19 -10.75 14.83
N PHE A 64 -0.78 -11.68 14.72
CA PHE A 64 -1.88 -11.58 13.77
C PHE A 64 -2.86 -10.45 14.09
N GLY A 65 -2.88 -9.94 15.32
CA GLY A 65 -3.60 -8.70 15.65
C GLY A 65 -3.01 -7.52 14.88
N ARG A 66 -1.69 -7.33 15.01
CA ARG A 66 -0.93 -6.25 14.34
C ARG A 66 -0.94 -6.41 12.82
N VAL A 67 -0.66 -7.61 12.31
CA VAL A 67 -0.69 -7.88 10.87
C VAL A 67 -2.11 -7.69 10.32
N GLY A 68 -3.14 -8.06 11.09
CA GLY A 68 -4.54 -7.80 10.76
C GLY A 68 -4.88 -6.32 10.63
N ASP A 69 -4.32 -5.45 11.49
CA ASP A 69 -4.46 -4.00 11.37
C ASP A 69 -3.83 -3.46 10.10
N SER A 70 -2.61 -3.90 9.77
CA SER A 70 -1.92 -3.54 8.53
C SER A 70 -2.68 -4.02 7.29
N TYR A 71 -3.20 -5.25 7.31
CA TYR A 71 -4.07 -5.76 6.25
C TYR A 71 -5.33 -4.88 6.09
N ARG A 72 -6.01 -4.55 7.19
CA ARG A 72 -7.19 -3.68 7.18
C ARG A 72 -6.88 -2.30 6.63
N LEU A 73 -5.72 -1.72 6.96
CA LEU A 73 -5.26 -0.45 6.42
C LEU A 73 -5.17 -0.52 4.89
N ILE A 74 -4.43 -1.49 4.36
CA ILE A 74 -4.26 -1.66 2.90
C ILE A 74 -5.61 -1.89 2.22
N ARG A 75 -6.44 -2.81 2.75
CA ARG A 75 -7.78 -3.09 2.20
C ARG A 75 -8.68 -1.85 2.23
N ASN A 76 -8.63 -1.05 3.29
CA ASN A 76 -9.39 0.19 3.38
C ASN A 76 -8.90 1.24 2.39
N SER A 77 -7.59 1.36 2.16
CA SER A 77 -7.04 2.24 1.12
C SER A 77 -7.56 1.86 -0.27
N LEU A 78 -7.54 0.57 -0.62
CA LEU A 78 -8.13 0.07 -1.88
C LEU A 78 -9.63 0.38 -1.97
N ARG A 79 -10.38 0.12 -0.90
CA ARG A 79 -11.82 0.37 -0.85
C ARG A 79 -12.16 1.86 -1.02
N ILE A 80 -11.42 2.75 -0.37
CA ILE A 80 -11.64 4.20 -0.47
C ILE A 80 -11.36 4.67 -1.90
N LEU A 81 -10.28 4.20 -2.52
CA LEU A 81 -9.97 4.52 -3.91
C LEU A 81 -11.10 4.05 -4.84
N LEU A 82 -11.50 2.78 -4.75
CA LEU A 82 -12.62 2.22 -5.52
C LEU A 82 -13.92 3.03 -5.34
N GLY A 83 -14.25 3.39 -4.10
CA GLY A 83 -15.46 4.15 -3.79
C GLY A 83 -15.49 5.55 -4.43
N ASN A 84 -14.35 6.25 -4.46
CA ASN A 84 -14.24 7.57 -5.06
C ASN A 84 -14.17 7.55 -6.60
N LEU A 85 -14.05 6.36 -7.19
CA LEU A 85 -14.08 6.12 -8.64
C LEU A 85 -15.46 5.69 -9.15
N SER A 86 -16.49 5.74 -8.30
CA SER A 86 -17.87 5.51 -8.75
C SER A 86 -18.24 6.47 -9.89
N GLY A 87 -18.73 5.91 -11.01
CA GLY A 87 -19.09 6.68 -12.21
C GLY A 87 -17.91 7.21 -13.05
N PHE A 88 -16.65 6.91 -12.68
CA PHE A 88 -15.48 7.29 -13.47
C PHE A 88 -15.20 6.26 -14.57
N ASP A 89 -15.13 6.71 -15.83
CA ASP A 89 -14.70 5.89 -16.97
C ASP A 89 -13.29 6.31 -17.40
N PRO A 90 -12.23 5.49 -17.16
CA PRO A 90 -10.86 5.87 -17.51
C PRO A 90 -10.65 6.11 -19.00
N LYS A 91 -11.53 5.64 -19.89
CA LYS A 91 -11.42 5.89 -21.33
C LYS A 91 -11.99 7.26 -21.75
N LYS A 92 -12.83 7.87 -20.93
CA LYS A 92 -13.56 9.11 -21.25
C LYS A 92 -13.18 10.26 -20.33
N ASP A 93 -13.01 9.95 -19.05
CA ASP A 93 -12.92 10.92 -17.96
C ASP A 93 -11.48 11.18 -17.53
N ALA A 94 -10.54 10.32 -17.94
CA ALA A 94 -9.13 10.49 -17.64
C ALA A 94 -8.59 11.75 -18.31
N VAL A 95 -7.94 12.61 -17.53
CA VAL A 95 -7.34 13.85 -18.03
C VAL A 95 -5.82 13.72 -18.11
N GLN A 96 -5.10 14.66 -18.73
CA GLN A 96 -3.63 14.71 -18.68
C GLN A 96 -3.12 15.79 -17.71
N GLU A 97 -3.76 16.95 -17.72
CA GLU A 97 -3.46 18.01 -16.77
C GLU A 97 -3.85 17.56 -15.35
N ARG A 98 -2.98 17.87 -14.39
CA ARG A 98 -3.13 17.47 -13.00
C ARG A 98 -2.98 18.68 -12.10
N GLU A 99 -3.82 18.77 -11.09
CA GLU A 99 -3.60 19.68 -9.97
C GLU A 99 -2.26 19.38 -9.29
N THR A 100 -1.62 20.39 -8.70
CA THR A 100 -0.29 20.22 -8.09
C THR A 100 -0.29 19.15 -6.99
N LEU A 101 -1.39 19.04 -6.23
CA LEU A 101 -1.58 18.00 -5.20
C LEU A 101 -1.59 16.60 -5.80
N ASP A 102 -2.18 16.45 -6.99
CA ASP A 102 -2.22 15.19 -7.72
C ASP A 102 -0.85 14.77 -8.22
N GLN A 103 -0.07 15.74 -8.72
CA GLN A 103 1.30 15.50 -9.13
C GLN A 103 2.15 15.07 -7.93
N TYR A 104 1.99 15.72 -6.77
CA TYR A 104 2.70 15.33 -5.56
C TYR A 104 2.46 13.87 -5.18
N ILE A 105 1.20 13.42 -5.10
CA ILE A 105 0.93 12.05 -4.68
C ILE A 105 1.38 11.02 -5.73
N LEU A 106 1.34 11.37 -7.03
CA LEU A 106 1.88 10.51 -8.09
C LEU A 106 3.40 10.41 -8.02
N ALA A 107 4.12 11.48 -7.65
CA ALA A 107 5.54 11.41 -7.38
C ALA A 107 5.84 10.49 -6.18
N LYS A 108 5.03 10.55 -5.10
CA LYS A 108 5.12 9.61 -3.97
C LYS A 108 4.79 8.17 -4.36
N MET A 109 3.86 7.97 -5.28
CA MET A 109 3.57 6.66 -5.85
C MET A 109 4.77 6.13 -6.65
N ALA A 110 5.44 6.96 -7.45
CA ALA A 110 6.64 6.58 -8.17
C ALA A 110 7.80 6.19 -7.24
N GLU A 111 8.00 6.94 -6.15
CA GLU A 111 8.96 6.62 -5.07
C GLU A 111 8.63 5.26 -4.42
N LEU A 112 7.34 5.01 -4.13
CA LEU A 112 6.87 3.72 -3.60
C LEU A 112 7.18 2.58 -4.57
N VAL A 113 6.82 2.73 -5.84
CA VAL A 113 7.04 1.69 -6.86
C VAL A 113 8.52 1.33 -6.95
N LYS A 114 9.41 2.34 -7.01
CA LYS A 114 10.86 2.12 -7.01
C LYS A 114 11.31 1.31 -5.79
N THR A 115 10.91 1.76 -4.60
CA THR A 115 11.29 1.10 -3.33
C THR A 115 10.81 -0.35 -3.27
N VAL A 116 9.56 -0.60 -3.65
CA VAL A 116 8.96 -1.95 -3.61
C VAL A 116 9.59 -2.87 -4.65
N ARG A 117 9.93 -2.36 -5.84
CA ARG A 117 10.67 -3.14 -6.86
C ARG A 117 12.04 -3.56 -6.36
N GLU A 118 12.84 -2.61 -5.87
CA GLU A 118 14.17 -2.88 -5.31
C GLU A 118 14.09 -3.89 -4.15
N ALA A 119 13.06 -3.78 -3.31
CA ALA A 119 12.81 -4.71 -2.21
C ALA A 119 12.46 -6.13 -2.70
N TYR A 120 11.60 -6.28 -3.72
CA TYR A 120 11.32 -7.59 -4.30
C TYR A 120 12.54 -8.19 -5.01
N GLU A 121 13.30 -7.39 -5.77
CA GLU A 121 14.51 -7.83 -6.47
C GLU A 121 15.61 -8.31 -5.50
N SER A 122 15.68 -7.71 -4.31
CA SER A 122 16.64 -8.07 -3.26
C SER A 122 16.09 -9.09 -2.24
N TYR A 123 14.89 -9.64 -2.46
CA TYR A 123 14.20 -10.55 -1.54
C TYR A 123 13.97 -9.97 -0.13
N ASN A 124 13.86 -8.64 -0.01
CA ASN A 124 13.58 -7.93 1.23
C ASN A 124 12.08 -7.64 1.38
N PHE A 125 11.30 -8.67 1.68
CA PHE A 125 9.85 -8.55 1.86
C PHE A 125 9.43 -7.62 3.03
N PRO A 126 10.16 -7.56 4.17
CA PRO A 126 9.84 -6.59 5.22
C PRO A 126 9.87 -5.15 4.74
N ALA A 127 10.81 -4.79 3.85
CA ALA A 127 10.83 -3.46 3.23
C ALA A 127 9.58 -3.20 2.38
N VAL A 128 9.07 -4.19 1.65
CA VAL A 128 7.79 -4.10 0.92
C VAL A 128 6.64 -3.82 1.90
N TYR A 129 6.55 -4.61 2.97
CA TYR A 129 5.53 -4.46 4.01
C TYR A 129 5.54 -3.05 4.62
N HIS A 130 6.70 -2.55 5.02
CA HIS A 130 6.81 -1.23 5.66
C HIS A 130 6.53 -0.09 4.68
N ALA A 131 7.03 -0.17 3.44
CA ALA A 131 6.82 0.86 2.42
C ALA A 131 5.32 1.00 2.08
N LEU A 132 4.63 -0.12 1.87
CA LEU A 132 3.19 -0.13 1.59
C LEU A 132 2.37 0.43 2.77
N ASN A 133 2.66 -0.01 4.00
CA ASN A 133 1.96 0.49 5.18
C ASN A 133 2.16 2.01 5.35
N ARG A 134 3.39 2.50 5.19
CA ARG A 134 3.70 3.93 5.28
C ARG A 134 2.94 4.72 4.22
N PHE A 135 2.96 4.27 2.96
CA PHE A 135 2.26 4.97 1.89
C PHE A 135 0.74 5.02 2.12
N CYS A 136 0.13 3.87 2.42
CA CYS A 136 -1.31 3.78 2.67
C CYS A 136 -1.76 4.65 3.85
N SER A 137 -1.01 4.67 4.95
CA SER A 137 -1.35 5.45 6.15
C SER A 137 -1.06 6.94 5.98
N VAL A 138 0.18 7.30 5.63
CA VAL A 138 0.67 8.68 5.70
C VAL A 138 0.34 9.47 4.44
N GLU A 139 0.79 9.00 3.28
CA GLU A 139 0.70 9.75 2.03
C GLU A 139 -0.73 9.71 1.48
N LEU A 140 -1.36 8.53 1.49
CA LEU A 140 -2.66 8.31 0.89
C LEU A 140 -3.80 8.68 1.84
N SER A 141 -3.98 7.94 2.94
CA SER A 141 -5.17 8.09 3.79
C SER A 141 -5.17 9.40 4.59
N ALA A 142 -4.10 9.68 5.33
CA ALA A 142 -4.03 10.83 6.25
C ALA A 142 -3.79 12.18 5.55
N PHE A 143 -3.35 12.15 4.28
CA PHE A 143 -3.02 13.35 3.52
C PHE A 143 -3.85 13.48 2.25
N TYR A 144 -3.57 12.69 1.22
CA TYR A 144 -4.15 12.92 -0.10
C TYR A 144 -5.66 12.74 -0.13
N VAL A 145 -6.19 11.62 0.36
CA VAL A 145 -7.64 11.35 0.39
C VAL A 145 -8.36 12.43 1.20
N ASP A 146 -7.82 12.81 2.36
CA ASP A 146 -8.42 13.83 3.22
C ASP A 146 -8.47 15.21 2.53
N ALA A 147 -7.36 15.62 1.92
CA ALA A 147 -7.27 16.86 1.15
C ALA A 147 -8.17 16.86 -0.10
N CYS A 148 -8.48 15.68 -0.67
CA CYS A 148 -9.33 15.56 -1.85
C CYS A 148 -10.83 15.55 -1.57
N LYS A 149 -11.27 15.39 -0.30
CA LYS A 149 -12.69 15.23 0.03
C LYS A 149 -13.55 16.36 -0.54
N ASP A 150 -13.10 17.60 -0.43
CA ASP A 150 -13.86 18.76 -0.90
C ASP A 150 -14.13 18.68 -2.41
N ARG A 151 -13.10 18.51 -3.23
CA ARG A 151 -13.27 18.39 -4.69
C ARG A 151 -13.89 17.07 -5.16
N ILE A 152 -13.90 16.02 -4.34
CA ILE A 152 -14.58 14.76 -4.71
C ILE A 152 -16.07 14.83 -4.36
N TYR A 153 -16.44 15.46 -3.23
CA TYR A 153 -17.81 15.45 -2.71
C TYR A 153 -18.61 16.71 -3.06
N CYS A 154 -17.95 17.85 -3.26
CA CYS A 154 -18.63 19.14 -3.48
C CYS A 154 -18.62 19.58 -4.95
N ASP A 155 -17.58 19.25 -5.71
CA ASP A 155 -17.51 19.63 -7.13
C ASP A 155 -18.46 18.79 -8.01
N SER A 156 -18.93 19.42 -9.09
CA SER A 156 -19.73 18.73 -10.11
C SER A 156 -18.95 17.58 -10.76
N GLU A 157 -19.67 16.57 -11.26
CA GLU A 157 -19.07 15.37 -11.86
C GLU A 157 -18.13 15.68 -13.04
N GLY A 158 -18.42 16.74 -13.80
CA GLY A 158 -17.59 17.19 -14.91
C GLY A 158 -16.46 18.17 -14.53
N SER A 159 -16.28 18.51 -13.25
CA SER A 159 -15.25 19.47 -12.83
C SER A 159 -13.85 18.98 -13.20
N PRO A 160 -13.01 19.81 -13.87
CA PRO A 160 -11.62 19.45 -14.15
C PRO A 160 -10.83 19.05 -12.89
N LYS A 161 -11.09 19.71 -11.76
CA LYS A 161 -10.45 19.42 -10.48
C LYS A 161 -10.82 18.03 -9.95
N ARG A 162 -12.10 17.67 -10.06
CA ARG A 162 -12.59 16.34 -9.68
C ARG A 162 -12.04 15.27 -10.60
N ARG A 163 -11.99 15.52 -11.92
CA ARG A 163 -11.41 14.57 -12.89
C ARG A 163 -9.91 14.39 -12.72
N SER A 164 -9.18 15.45 -12.38
CA SER A 164 -7.77 15.35 -11.98
C SER A 164 -7.60 14.38 -10.80
N ALA A 165 -8.40 14.55 -9.75
CA ALA A 165 -8.38 13.68 -8.57
C ALA A 165 -8.71 12.22 -8.91
N GLN A 166 -9.78 11.99 -9.65
CA GLN A 166 -10.21 10.63 -10.00
C GLN A 166 -9.19 9.94 -10.91
N THR A 167 -8.60 10.65 -11.86
CA THR A 167 -7.57 10.06 -12.72
C THR A 167 -6.35 9.65 -11.89
N THR A 168 -5.91 10.51 -10.97
CA THR A 168 -4.83 10.17 -10.04
C THR A 168 -5.17 9.01 -9.11
N MET A 169 -6.38 8.98 -8.54
CA MET A 169 -6.83 7.85 -7.70
C MET A 169 -6.87 6.54 -8.48
N PHE A 170 -7.27 6.58 -9.76
CA PHE A 170 -7.26 5.41 -10.63
C PHE A 170 -5.84 4.90 -10.91
N GLU A 171 -4.89 5.80 -11.21
CA GLU A 171 -3.48 5.45 -11.42
C GLU A 171 -2.84 4.87 -10.14
N ILE A 172 -3.12 5.47 -8.97
CA ILE A 172 -2.67 4.95 -7.68
C ILE A 172 -3.28 3.57 -7.41
N LEU A 173 -4.58 3.39 -7.70
CA LEU A 173 -5.25 2.10 -7.50
C LEU A 173 -4.64 1.00 -8.39
N ASP A 174 -4.43 1.27 -9.69
CA ASP A 174 -3.84 0.32 -10.63
C ASP A 174 -2.44 -0.11 -10.17
N GLY A 175 -1.60 0.86 -9.78
CA GLY A 175 -0.26 0.57 -9.28
C GLY A 175 -0.29 -0.16 -7.93
N LEU A 176 -1.09 0.29 -6.96
CA LEU A 176 -1.14 -0.30 -5.63
C LEU A 176 -1.63 -1.75 -5.66
N VAL A 177 -2.67 -2.05 -6.45
CA VAL A 177 -3.18 -3.41 -6.64
C VAL A 177 -2.08 -4.34 -7.19
N LYS A 178 -1.29 -3.88 -8.16
CA LYS A 178 -0.17 -4.67 -8.69
C LYS A 178 0.99 -4.82 -7.71
N LEU A 179 1.31 -3.79 -6.93
CA LEU A 179 2.37 -3.85 -5.91
C LEU A 179 2.05 -4.86 -4.80
N VAL A 180 0.77 -4.95 -4.40
CA VAL A 180 0.34 -5.87 -3.34
C VAL A 180 0.08 -7.29 -3.85
N ALA A 181 -0.16 -7.49 -5.14
CA ALA A 181 -0.53 -8.78 -5.74
C ALA A 181 0.38 -9.97 -5.38
N PRO A 182 1.73 -9.84 -5.31
CA PRO A 182 2.59 -10.96 -4.92
C PRO A 182 2.36 -11.46 -3.49
N VAL A 183 1.92 -10.59 -2.58
CA VAL A 183 1.69 -10.92 -1.16
C VAL A 183 0.21 -11.15 -0.86
N LEU A 184 -0.66 -10.20 -1.24
CA LEU A 184 -2.10 -10.20 -0.99
C LEU A 184 -2.87 -10.70 -2.23
N ALA A 185 -2.64 -11.95 -2.61
CA ALA A 185 -3.06 -12.48 -3.90
C ALA A 185 -4.58 -12.42 -4.11
N PHE A 186 -5.37 -12.69 -3.07
CA PHE A 186 -6.83 -12.71 -3.17
C PHE A 186 -7.41 -11.30 -3.15
N THR A 187 -6.93 -10.45 -2.24
CA THR A 187 -7.38 -9.06 -2.10
C THR A 187 -7.04 -8.23 -3.33
N ALA A 188 -5.85 -8.45 -3.91
CA ALA A 188 -5.45 -7.79 -5.15
C ALA A 188 -6.38 -8.14 -6.31
N GLU A 189 -6.71 -9.44 -6.48
CA GLU A 189 -7.62 -9.89 -7.52
C GLU A 189 -9.04 -9.33 -7.32
N GLU A 190 -9.56 -9.35 -6.09
CA GLU A 190 -10.87 -8.78 -5.75
C GLU A 190 -10.94 -7.28 -6.10
N ALA A 191 -9.91 -6.52 -5.72
CA ALA A 191 -9.83 -5.09 -6.04
C ALA A 191 -9.70 -4.85 -7.55
N TRP A 192 -8.88 -5.64 -8.24
CA TRP A 192 -8.66 -5.58 -9.68
C TRP A 192 -9.95 -5.78 -10.48
N GLN A 193 -10.73 -6.81 -10.15
CA GLN A 193 -12.02 -7.10 -10.78
C GLN A 193 -13.06 -6.01 -10.53
N SER A 194 -12.90 -5.25 -9.44
CA SER A 194 -13.79 -4.16 -9.06
C SER A 194 -13.39 -2.80 -9.68
N MET A 195 -12.27 -2.72 -10.41
CA MET A 195 -11.79 -1.47 -10.98
C MET A 195 -12.67 -0.96 -12.13
N PRO A 196 -12.83 0.37 -12.27
CA PRO A 196 -13.55 0.96 -13.39
C PRO A 196 -12.95 0.58 -14.75
N GLY A 197 -13.80 0.48 -15.76
CA GLY A 197 -13.42 0.12 -17.13
C GLY A 197 -13.37 -1.38 -17.41
N GLY A 198 -13.55 -2.23 -16.39
CA GLY A 198 -13.61 -3.69 -16.50
C GLY A 198 -12.28 -4.30 -16.90
N LYS A 199 -11.65 -5.05 -15.99
CA LYS A 199 -10.43 -5.79 -16.31
C LYS A 199 -10.81 -7.23 -16.68
N SER A 200 -10.58 -7.64 -17.92
CA SER A 200 -10.91 -8.98 -18.41
C SER A 200 -9.89 -10.05 -18.03
N THR A 201 -8.73 -9.64 -17.51
CA THR A 201 -7.61 -10.48 -17.09
C THR A 201 -7.42 -10.41 -15.58
N SER A 202 -6.74 -11.40 -15.02
CA SER A 202 -6.30 -11.38 -13.62
C SER A 202 -5.11 -10.43 -13.43
N VAL A 203 -5.01 -9.77 -12.27
CA VAL A 203 -3.84 -8.94 -11.93
C VAL A 203 -2.55 -9.75 -11.98
N HIS A 204 -2.63 -11.06 -11.71
CA HIS A 204 -1.49 -11.97 -11.71
C HIS A 204 -0.93 -12.27 -13.10
N LEU A 205 -1.57 -11.78 -14.17
CA LEU A 205 -1.08 -11.84 -15.54
C LEU A 205 -0.53 -10.49 -16.04
N GLU A 206 -0.60 -9.46 -15.22
CA GLU A 206 -0.17 -8.11 -15.57
C GLU A 206 1.33 -7.90 -15.27
N LYS A 207 1.91 -6.90 -15.94
CA LYS A 207 3.27 -6.45 -15.63
C LYS A 207 3.30 -5.70 -14.31
N PHE A 208 4.39 -5.89 -13.58
CA PHE A 208 4.68 -5.10 -12.38
C PHE A 208 4.84 -3.60 -12.76
N PRO A 209 4.34 -2.65 -11.95
CA PRO A 209 4.28 -1.24 -12.33
C PRO A 209 5.69 -0.64 -12.40
N GLU A 210 5.92 0.25 -13.35
CA GLU A 210 7.16 1.02 -13.47
C GLU A 210 7.06 2.33 -12.67
N ALA A 211 8.19 2.82 -12.16
CA ALA A 211 8.24 4.11 -11.49
C ALA A 211 8.20 5.23 -12.53
N VAL A 212 7.05 5.89 -12.66
CA VAL A 212 6.83 6.99 -13.61
C VAL A 212 6.58 8.28 -12.85
N MET A 213 7.53 9.21 -12.94
CA MET A 213 7.34 10.55 -12.39
C MET A 213 6.32 11.33 -13.23
N PRO A 214 5.47 12.17 -12.62
CA PRO A 214 4.60 13.07 -13.37
C PRO A 214 5.42 13.99 -14.27
N ALA A 215 4.94 14.25 -15.49
CA ALA A 215 5.68 15.05 -16.47
C ALA A 215 6.04 16.47 -16.00
N GLN A 216 5.23 17.04 -15.10
CA GLN A 216 5.42 18.38 -14.53
C GLN A 216 6.18 18.36 -13.19
N TRP A 217 6.57 17.17 -12.71
CA TRP A 217 7.32 17.03 -11.47
C TRP A 217 8.79 17.42 -11.68
N SER A 218 9.28 18.32 -10.83
CA SER A 218 10.65 18.88 -10.91
C SER A 218 11.23 19.04 -9.51
N ASP A 219 12.55 19.17 -9.40
CA ASP A 219 13.23 19.45 -8.12
C ASP A 219 12.70 20.72 -7.45
N SER A 220 12.32 21.74 -8.25
CA SER A 220 11.69 22.94 -7.73
C SER A 220 10.30 22.69 -7.14
N GLU A 221 9.49 21.83 -7.77
CA GLU A 221 8.19 21.45 -7.22
C GLU A 221 8.35 20.57 -5.97
N ALA A 222 9.32 19.66 -5.94
CA ALA A 222 9.64 18.89 -4.75
C ALA A 222 10.02 19.82 -3.57
N ALA A 223 10.94 20.76 -3.77
CA ALA A 223 11.34 21.73 -2.77
C ALA A 223 10.19 22.65 -2.32
N ARG A 224 9.27 22.98 -3.24
CA ARG A 224 8.04 23.73 -2.91
C ARG A 224 7.13 22.90 -2.00
N TRP A 225 6.91 21.63 -2.31
CA TRP A 225 6.07 20.74 -1.53
C TRP A 225 6.65 20.46 -0.13
N GLU A 226 7.96 20.34 0.01
CA GLU A 226 8.61 20.24 1.32
C GLU A 226 8.26 21.45 2.21
N LYS A 227 8.34 22.67 1.67
CA LYS A 227 7.96 23.89 2.38
C LYS A 227 6.47 23.91 2.75
N LEU A 228 5.60 23.48 1.83
CA LEU A 228 4.15 23.41 2.08
C LEU A 228 3.81 22.41 3.18
N LEU A 229 4.43 21.23 3.18
CA LEU A 229 4.21 20.20 4.21
C LEU A 229 4.75 20.66 5.57
N ALA A 230 5.92 21.32 5.59
CA ALA A 230 6.46 21.91 6.81
C ALA A 230 5.53 23.00 7.39
N ALA A 231 4.96 23.85 6.53
CA ALA A 231 3.97 24.85 6.95
C ALA A 231 2.69 24.20 7.47
N ARG A 232 2.16 23.19 6.76
CA ARG A 232 0.99 22.41 7.20
C ARG A 232 1.21 21.76 8.57
N GLY A 233 2.41 21.23 8.83
CA GLY A 233 2.78 20.67 10.14
C GLY A 233 2.58 21.67 11.27
N LYS A 234 3.17 22.86 11.14
CA LYS A 234 3.03 23.95 12.13
C LYS A 234 1.57 24.39 12.33
N VAL A 235 0.80 24.48 11.24
CA VAL A 235 -0.62 24.84 11.31
C VAL A 235 -1.42 23.76 12.05
N ASN A 236 -1.18 22.48 11.75
CA ASN A 236 -1.86 21.38 12.42
C ASN A 236 -1.55 21.33 13.92
N GLU A 237 -0.30 21.57 14.31
CA GLU A 237 0.09 21.68 15.73
C GLU A 237 -0.73 22.75 16.45
N ALA A 238 -0.78 23.96 15.89
CA ALA A 238 -1.57 25.06 16.46
C ALA A 238 -3.08 24.73 16.51
N LEU A 239 -3.62 24.06 15.48
CA LEU A 239 -5.03 23.65 15.47
C LEU A 239 -5.34 22.60 16.54
N GLU A 240 -4.44 21.63 16.77
CA GLU A 240 -4.60 20.62 17.81
C GLU A 240 -4.56 21.22 19.23
N GLU A 241 -3.72 22.22 19.47
CA GLU A 241 -3.74 22.98 20.73
C GLU A 241 -5.10 23.63 20.97
N GLN A 242 -5.65 24.31 19.95
CA GLN A 242 -6.97 24.95 20.06
C GLN A 242 -8.11 23.93 20.24
N ARG A 243 -8.01 22.74 19.63
CA ARG A 243 -9.00 21.66 19.83
C ARG A 243 -8.99 21.13 21.26
N LYS A 244 -7.81 21.02 21.90
CA LYS A 244 -7.69 20.60 23.30
C LYS A 244 -8.30 21.62 24.26
N LEU A 245 -8.17 22.91 23.97
CA LEU A 245 -8.74 24.00 24.80
C LEU A 245 -10.28 24.06 24.76
N LYS A 246 -10.91 23.42 23.76
CA LYS A 246 -12.38 23.35 23.62
C LYS A 246 -12.99 22.05 24.16
N LYS A 247 -12.18 21.10 24.64
CA LYS A 247 -12.63 19.91 25.36
C LYS A 247 -12.61 20.18 26.86
#